data_AF-A0A8B5XDK3-F1
#
_entry.id   AF-A0A8B5XDK3-F1
#
_cell.length_a   1.000
_cell.length_b   1.000
_cell.length_c   1.000
_cell.angle_alpha   90.00
_cell.angle_beta   90.00
_cell.angle_gamma   90.00
#
_symmetry.space_group_name_H-M   'P 1'
#
loop_
_entity.id
_entity.type
_entity.pdbx_description
1 polymer ?
#
loop_
_entity_poly.entity_id
_entity_poly.type
_entity_poly.pdbx_seq_one_letter_code
_entity_poly.pdbx_strand_id
1 'polypeptide(L)' 'MSDKDIEKLIRQVRRSEGWRVERDSKHYKLFAPDGVTIITVSVTPSSPNVIKKVRSQLRRAGLDLEGAD' A
#
# COMPACT_ATOMS: atom_id res chain seq x y z
N MET A 1 11.19 0.07 -11.74
CA MET A 1 9.91 0.25 -11.02
C MET A 1 9.53 1.70 -11.15
N SER A 2 8.34 1.99 -11.66
CA SER A 2 7.90 3.36 -11.87
C SER A 2 7.00 3.81 -10.73
N ASP A 3 6.94 5.12 -10.50
CA ASP A 3 6.00 5.78 -9.58
C ASP A 3 4.55 5.29 -9.78
N LYS A 4 4.21 4.97 -11.04
CA LYS A 4 2.91 4.46 -11.47
C LYS A 4 2.48 3.17 -10.77
N ASP A 5 3.40 2.26 -10.48
CA ASP A 5 3.07 0.98 -9.84
C ASP A 5 2.65 1.18 -8.38
N ILE A 6 3.32 2.10 -7.67
CA ILE A 6 2.92 2.50 -6.32
C ILE A 6 1.57 3.20 -6.37
N GLU A 7 1.37 4.14 -7.29
CA GLU A 7 0.09 4.83 -7.38
C GLU A 7 -1.08 3.85 -7.66
N LYS A 8 -0.88 2.86 -8.54
CA LYS A 8 -1.87 1.79 -8.79
C LYS A 8 -2.18 1.00 -7.51
N LEU A 9 -1.15 0.61 -6.74
CA LEU A 9 -1.32 -0.10 -5.47
C LEU A 9 -2.10 0.75 -4.46
N ILE A 10 -1.74 2.01 -4.28
CA ILE A 10 -2.39 2.92 -3.34
C ILE A 10 -3.86 3.15 -3.72
N ARG A 11 -4.16 3.28 -5.02
CA ARG A 11 -5.54 3.37 -5.51
C ARG A 11 -6.36 2.11 -5.19
N GLN A 12 -5.76 0.92 -5.28
CA GLN A 12 -6.44 -0.32 -4.90
C GLN A 12 -6.75 -0.34 -3.39
N VAL A 13 -5.77 -0.03 -2.54
CA VAL A 13 -5.98 0.04 -1.08
C VAL A 13 -7.07 1.05 -0.72
N ARG A 14 -7.09 2.22 -1.37
CA ARG A 14 -8.10 3.24 -1.12
C ARG A 14 -9.52 2.82 -1.52
N ARG A 15 -9.67 1.83 -2.41
CA ARG A 15 -10.97 1.25 -2.79
C ARG A 15 -11.41 0.13 -1.85
N SER A 16 -10.49 -0.40 -1.03
CA SER A 16 -10.79 -1.45 -0.07
C SER A 16 -11.54 -0.87 1.13
N GLU A 17 -12.57 -1.58 1.57
CA GLU A 17 -13.42 -1.12 2.67
C GLU A 17 -12.65 -1.06 4.00
N GLY A 18 -12.84 0.01 4.76
CA GLY A 18 -12.21 0.22 6.06
C GLY A 18 -10.72 0.58 6.02
N TRP A 19 -10.10 0.62 4.84
CA TRP A 19 -8.73 1.08 4.68
C TRP A 19 -8.68 2.60 4.49
N ARG A 20 -7.87 3.28 5.31
CA ARG A 20 -7.61 4.71 5.16
C ARG A 20 -6.22 4.93 4.60
N VAL A 21 -6.11 5.83 3.63
CA VAL A 21 -4.84 6.20 3.01
C VAL A 21 -4.57 7.67 3.27
N GLU A 22 -3.40 7.97 3.82
CA GLU A 22 -2.89 9.33 3.94
C GLU A 22 -1.59 9.48 3.16
N ARG A 23 -1.34 10.68 2.64
CA ARG A 23 -0.14 11.00 1.88
C ARG A 23 0.60 12.16 2.54
N ASP A 24 1.85 11.90 2.89
CA ASP A 24 2.86 12.90 3.22
C ASP A 24 3.73 13.20 1.98
N SER A 25 4.60 14.20 2.07
CA SER A 25 5.48 14.59 0.94
C SER A 25 6.38 13.45 0.43
N LYS A 26 6.77 12.51 1.31
CA LYS A 26 7.71 11.42 0.99
C LYS A 26 7.12 10.02 1.10
N HIS A 27 5.96 9.86 1.75
CA HIS A 27 5.40 8.56 2.08
C HIS A 27 3.88 8.53 1.96
N TYR A 28 3.32 7.35 1.70
CA TYR A 28 1.93 7.01 1.94
C TYR A 28 1.83 6.22 3.25
N LYS A 29 0.82 6.52 4.06
CA LYS A 29 0.43 5.75 5.24
C LYS A 29 -0.88 5.04 4.94
N LEU A 30 -0.90 3.73 5.14
CA LEU A 30 -2.06 2.86 4.96
C LEU A 30 -2.48 2.40 6.35
N PHE A 31 -3.65 2.81 6.78
CA PHE A 31 -4.25 2.42 8.04
C PHE A 31 -5.23 1.30 7.77
N ALA A 32 -5.00 0.16 8.40
CA ALA A 32 -5.87 -0.98 8.30
C ALA A 32 -7.15 -0.76 9.13
N PRO A 33 -8.25 -1.46 8.78
CA PRO A 33 -9.51 -1.39 9.51
C PRO A 33 -9.44 -1.91 10.95
N ASP A 34 -8.40 -2.67 11.30
CA ASP A 34 -8.19 -3.16 12.67
C ASP A 34 -7.82 -2.04 13.67
N GLY A 35 -7.49 -0.84 13.18
CA GLY A 35 -7.19 0.34 14.01
C GLY A 35 -5.79 0.34 14.64
N VAL A 36 -4.99 -0.70 14.42
CA VAL A 36 -3.64 -0.87 14.98
C VAL A 36 -2.58 -0.90 13.88
N THR A 37 -2.86 -1.58 12.77
CA THR A 37 -1.87 -1.80 11.70
C THR A 37 -1.71 -0.56 10.83
N ILE A 38 -0.46 -0.08 10.73
CA ILE A 38 -0.08 1.04 9.89
C ILE A 38 1.07 0.61 8.97
N ILE A 39 0.88 0.73 7.67
CA ILE A 39 1.89 0.39 6.65
C ILE A 39 2.37 1.68 6.00
N THR A 40 3.69 1.92 6.02
CA THR A 40 4.31 3.11 5.40
C THR A 40 4.99 2.73 4.09
N VAL A 41 4.68 3.45 3.02
CA VAL A 41 5.20 3.22 1.67
C VAL A 41 5.90 4.47 1.17
N SER A 42 7.17 4.40 0.83
CA SER A 42 7.88 5.54 0.21
C SER A 42 7.35 5.85 -1.19
N VAL A 43 7.12 7.13 -1.49
CA VAL A 43 6.69 7.61 -2.82
C VAL A 43 7.73 7.25 -3.88
N THR A 44 9.00 7.34 -3.53
CA THR A 44 10.12 6.92 -4.39
C THR A 44 10.63 5.56 -3.91
N PRO A 45 10.39 4.47 -4.65
CA PRO A 45 10.92 3.16 -4.30
C PRO A 45 12.42 3.12 -4.54
N SER A 46 13.22 3.06 -3.47
CA SER A 46 14.67 2.85 -3.58
C SER A 46 15.05 1.41 -3.97
N SER A 47 14.08 0.50 -4.12
CA SER A 47 14.33 -0.90 -4.46
C SER A 47 13.19 -1.53 -5.25
N PRO A 48 13.49 -2.45 -6.19
CA PRO A 48 12.49 -3.17 -6.97
C PRO A 48 11.61 -4.12 -6.14
N ASN A 49 11.92 -4.32 -4.85
CA ASN A 49 11.18 -5.22 -3.96
C ASN A 49 10.17 -4.49 -3.06
N VAL A 50 10.06 -3.16 -3.13
CA VAL A 50 9.18 -2.38 -2.25
C VAL A 50 7.72 -2.84 -2.40
N ILE A 51 7.23 -2.98 -3.63
CA ILE A 51 5.83 -3.39 -3.86
C ILE A 51 5.55 -4.79 -3.34
N LYS A 52 6.48 -5.74 -3.55
CA LYS A 52 6.34 -7.11 -3.03
C LYS A 52 6.25 -7.12 -1.50
N LYS A 53 7.07 -6.30 -0.82
CA LYS A 53 7.01 -6.16 0.64
C LYS A 53 5.68 -5.56 1.09
N VAL A 54 5.25 -4.47 0.48
CA VAL A 54 3.99 -3.81 0.85
C VAL A 54 2.80 -4.74 0.63
N ARG A 55 2.73 -5.44 -0.51
CA ARG A 55 1.70 -6.46 -0.76
C ARG A 55 1.70 -7.56 0.29
N SER A 56 2.87 -8.04 0.70
CA SER A 56 2.97 -9.02 1.77
C SER A 56 2.47 -8.49 3.12
N GLN A 57 2.71 -7.20 3.43
CA GLN A 57 2.19 -6.56 4.64
C GLN A 57 0.67 -6.39 4.58
N LEU A 58 0.13 -5.95 3.44
CA LEU A 58 -1.32 -5.82 3.22
C LEU A 58 -2.02 -7.17 3.39
N ARG A 59 -1.47 -8.24 2.80
CA ARG A 59 -2.02 -9.60 2.95
C ARG A 59 -2.04 -10.06 4.40
N ARG A 60 -0.98 -9.76 5.16
CA ARG A 60 -0.92 -10.06 6.61
C ARG A 60 -1.93 -9.25 7.42
N ALA A 61 -2.28 -8.06 6.94
CA ALA A 61 -3.32 -7.20 7.50
C ALA A 61 -4.73 -7.53 6.98
N GLY A 62 -4.90 -8.67 6.29
CA GLY A 62 -6.21 -9.13 5.81
C GLY A 62 -6.66 -8.52 4.49
N LEU A 63 -5.82 -7.72 3.82
CA LEU A 63 -6.10 -7.20 2.49
C LEU A 63 -5.29 -7.93 1.42
N ASP A 64 -5.95 -8.87 0.75
CA ASP A 64 -5.36 -9.58 -0.38
C ASP A 64 -5.68 -8.84 -1.69
N LEU A 65 -4.69 -8.12 -2.20
CA LEU A 65 -4.75 -7.48 -3.51
C LEU A 65 -4.21 -8.47 -4.54
N GLU A 66 -5.00 -9.51 -4.84
CA GLU A 66 -4.70 -10.38 -5.99
C GLU A 66 -4.72 -9.57 -7.29
N GLY A 67 -3.96 -10.05 -8.28
CA GLY A 67 -3.77 -9.38 -9.56
C GLY A 67 -5.09 -8.88 -10.15
N ALA A 68 -5.20 -7.56 -10.28
CA ALA A 68 -5.99 -6.99 -11.37
C ALA A 68 -5.19 -7.25 -12.66
N ASP A 69 -5.33 -8.48 -13.16
CA ASP A 69 -5.14 -8.83 -14.55
C ASP A 69 -6.37 -8.35 -15.34
#